data_AF-A0A1J4WK40-F1
#
_entry.id   AF-A0A1J4WK40-F1
#
_cell.length_a   1.000
_cell.length_b   1.000
_cell.length_c   1.000
_cell.angle_alpha   90.00
_cell.angle_beta   90.00
_cell.angle_gamma   90.00
#
_symmetry.space_group_name_H-M   'P 1'
#
loop_
_entity.id
_entity.type
_entity.pdbx_description
1 polymer ?
#
loop_
_entity_poly.entity_id
_entity_poly.type
_entity_poly.pdbx_seq_one_letter_code
_entity_poly.pdbx_strand_id
1 'polypeptide(L)'
;MSKYIVLAALFVGLGVFKIGVMEGAVEHYAYDANYPYAYESALVNQSPVASESWSIKVRVTAYSSRIEETDDTPNITASGTNVRPGVVAANWLPFGTKVKIPELFGEKVFLVEDRMHKRNGDKLDIWFPSTEEALRFGTQLARIEIL
;
A
#
# COMPACT_ATOMS: atom_id res chain seq x y z
N MET A 1 -44.82 32.56 46.34
CA MET A 1 -45.64 32.79 45.13
C MET A 1 -44.83 33.62 44.13
N SER A 2 -44.36 32.98 43.06
CA SER A 2 -43.81 33.58 41.82
C SER A 2 -43.58 32.42 40.85
N LYS A 3 -44.58 32.03 40.03
CA LYS A 3 -44.85 32.52 38.65
C LYS A 3 -43.67 32.31 37.69
N TYR A 4 -43.50 31.10 37.15
CA TYR A 4 -43.12 30.86 35.75
C TYR A 4 -43.78 29.58 35.23
N ILE A 5 -44.56 29.74 34.16
CA ILE A 5 -45.18 28.71 33.33
C ILE A 5 -44.32 28.63 32.05
N VAL A 6 -44.41 27.50 31.32
CA VAL A 6 -44.04 27.30 29.89
C VAL A 6 -42.57 26.84 29.73
N LEU A 7 -42.18 25.80 28.99
CA LEU A 7 -42.75 25.10 27.82
C LEU A 7 -42.11 23.69 27.72
N ALA A 8 -42.89 22.68 27.35
CA ALA A 8 -42.38 21.43 26.83
C ALA A 8 -41.83 21.65 25.41
N ALA A 9 -40.61 21.20 25.13
CA ALA A 9 -40.11 21.03 23.76
C ALA A 9 -39.41 19.68 23.65
N LEU A 10 -40.20 18.71 23.21
CA LEU A 10 -39.82 17.36 22.85
C LEU A 10 -39.07 17.43 21.51
N PHE A 11 -37.74 17.43 21.53
CA PHE A 11 -36.95 17.30 20.29
C PHE A 11 -36.80 15.83 19.92
N VAL A 12 -37.77 15.35 19.13
CA VAL A 12 -37.58 14.19 18.25
C VAL A 12 -36.68 14.65 17.12
N GLY A 13 -35.39 14.37 17.24
CA GLY A 13 -34.41 14.48 16.15
C GLY A 13 -34.09 13.08 15.62
N LEU A 14 -34.93 12.57 14.72
CA LEU A 14 -34.61 11.45 13.84
C LEU A 14 -33.56 11.89 12.82
N GLY A 15 -32.46 11.13 12.69
CA GLY A 15 -31.59 11.07 11.49
C GLY A 15 -30.85 12.38 11.16
N VAL A 16 -29.54 12.42 11.01
CA VAL A 16 -28.69 11.48 10.30
C VAL A 16 -27.35 11.51 11.03
N PHE A 17 -26.94 10.38 11.59
CA PHE A 17 -25.53 10.17 11.94
C PHE A 17 -24.77 10.24 10.61
N LYS A 18 -24.18 11.39 10.30
CA LYS A 18 -23.19 11.46 9.23
C LYS A 18 -22.00 10.65 9.72
N ILE A 19 -22.01 9.36 9.36
CA ILE A 19 -20.83 8.52 9.37
C ILE A 19 -19.85 9.26 8.47
N GLY A 20 -18.89 9.94 9.11
CA GLY A 20 -17.77 10.53 8.42
C GLY A 20 -17.04 9.41 7.70
N VAL A 21 -17.32 9.25 6.41
CA VAL A 21 -16.33 8.69 5.51
C VAL A 21 -15.22 9.73 5.53
N MET A 22 -14.18 9.44 6.31
CA MET A 22 -12.90 10.09 6.11
C MET A 22 -12.43 9.66 4.73
N GLU A 23 -12.80 10.42 3.70
CA GLU A 23 -11.97 10.59 2.52
C GLU A 23 -10.70 11.27 3.02
N GLY A 24 -9.81 10.46 3.60
CA GLY A 24 -8.42 10.82 3.70
C GLY A 24 -7.98 11.06 2.27
N ALA A 25 -7.63 12.31 1.96
CA ALA A 25 -6.87 12.63 0.78
C ALA A 25 -5.58 11.80 0.84
N VAL A 26 -5.60 10.65 0.18
CA VAL A 26 -4.38 9.90 -0.11
C VAL A 26 -3.66 10.82 -1.09
N GLU A 27 -2.62 11.50 -0.60
CA GLU A 27 -1.71 12.23 -1.46
C GLU A 27 -1.20 11.21 -2.49
N HIS A 28 -1.68 11.33 -3.74
CA HIS A 28 -1.25 10.46 -4.81
C HIS A 28 0.27 10.62 -4.91
N TYR A 29 1.01 9.55 -4.62
CA TYR A 29 2.45 9.52 -4.85
C TYR A 29 2.65 9.78 -6.34
N ALA A 30 3.01 11.01 -6.69
CA ALA A 30 3.29 11.40 -8.06
C ALA A 30 4.43 10.51 -8.55
N TYR A 31 4.10 9.62 -9.49
CA TYR A 31 5.08 8.77 -10.13
C TYR A 31 6.06 9.68 -10.89
N ASP A 32 7.28 9.81 -10.37
CA ASP A 32 8.37 10.46 -11.10
C ASP A 32 8.79 9.55 -12.25
N ALA A 33 8.47 9.99 -13.46
CA ALA A 33 8.77 9.28 -14.71
C ALA A 33 10.27 9.16 -15.01
N ASN A 34 11.16 9.78 -14.23
CA ASN A 34 12.61 9.75 -14.44
C ASN A 34 13.34 8.54 -13.82
N TYR A 35 12.64 7.53 -13.30
CA TYR A 35 13.25 6.25 -12.89
C TYR A 35 13.21 5.22 -14.04
N PRO A 36 14.33 4.93 -14.72
CA PRO A 36 14.36 4.19 -15.99
C PRO A 36 14.42 2.68 -15.76
N TYR A 37 13.46 2.12 -15.04
CA TYR A 37 13.24 0.67 -15.00
C TYR A 37 11.83 0.36 -15.48
N ALA A 38 11.61 0.57 -16.79
CA ALA A 38 10.59 -0.17 -17.51
C ALA A 38 11.07 -1.63 -17.54
N TYR A 39 10.38 -2.53 -16.83
CA TYR A 39 10.49 -3.94 -17.15
C TYR A 39 10.07 -4.07 -18.62
N GLU A 40 10.99 -4.50 -19.46
CA GLU A 40 10.74 -4.67 -20.88
C GLU A 40 9.62 -5.71 -21.02
N SER A 41 8.46 -5.26 -21.50
CA SER A 41 7.23 -6.04 -21.65
C SER A 41 7.30 -7.05 -22.80
N ALA A 42 8.51 -7.49 -23.18
CA ALA A 42 8.70 -8.58 -24.10
C ALA A 42 8.30 -9.88 -23.40
N LEU A 43 7.27 -10.55 -23.93
CA LEU A 43 6.58 -11.76 -23.42
C LEU A 43 5.24 -11.55 -22.68
N VAL A 44 4.50 -10.46 -22.92
CA VAL A 44 3.05 -10.50 -22.70
C VAL A 44 2.38 -11.15 -23.90
N ASN A 45 2.03 -12.42 -23.76
CA ASN A 45 1.19 -13.16 -24.68
C ASN A 45 -0.14 -12.40 -24.86
N GLN A 46 -0.41 -11.85 -26.06
CA GLN A 46 -1.62 -11.10 -26.41
C GLN A 46 -2.83 -12.04 -26.60
N SER A 47 -3.09 -12.91 -25.63
CA SER A 47 -4.33 -13.68 -25.58
C SER A 47 -5.32 -12.91 -24.70
N PRO A 48 -6.54 -12.57 -25.19
CA PRO A 48 -7.56 -11.93 -24.38
C PRO A 48 -8.22 -12.99 -23.50
N VAL A 49 -7.44 -13.58 -22.59
CA VAL A 49 -8.02 -14.17 -21.39
C VAL A 49 -8.29 -12.98 -20.52
N ALA A 50 -9.57 -12.64 -20.32
CA ALA A 50 -9.98 -11.82 -19.20
C ALA A 50 -9.56 -12.58 -17.93
N SER A 51 -8.29 -12.45 -17.55
CA SER A 51 -7.76 -13.02 -16.32
C SER A 51 -8.47 -12.25 -15.21
N GLU A 52 -9.27 -12.94 -14.40
CA GLU A 52 -9.75 -12.34 -13.17
C GLU A 52 -8.51 -12.01 -12.33
N SER A 53 -8.12 -10.73 -12.32
CA SER A 53 -6.99 -10.27 -11.52
C SER A 53 -7.39 -10.49 -10.07
N TRP A 54 -6.66 -11.36 -9.39
CA TRP A 54 -6.97 -11.63 -7.99
C TRP A 54 -6.56 -10.40 -7.19
N SER A 55 -7.56 -9.73 -6.62
CA SER A 55 -7.33 -8.51 -5.87
C SER A 55 -7.71 -8.67 -4.40
N ILE A 56 -6.91 -8.10 -3.51
CA ILE A 56 -7.10 -8.18 -2.06
C ILE A 56 -6.81 -6.83 -1.41
N LYS A 57 -7.56 -6.49 -0.36
CA LYS A 57 -7.28 -5.32 0.47
C LYS A 57 -6.24 -5.71 1.51
N VAL A 58 -5.09 -5.04 1.51
CA VAL A 58 -3.97 -5.35 2.39
C VAL A 58 -3.39 -4.07 2.98
N ARG A 59 -2.75 -4.21 4.14
CA ARG A 59 -1.94 -3.13 4.70
C ARG A 59 -0.66 -3.00 3.89
N VAL A 60 -0.45 -1.81 3.32
CA VAL A 60 0.75 -1.47 2.56
C VAL A 60 1.60 -0.54 3.42
N THR A 61 2.85 -0.91 3.64
CA THR A 61 3.83 -0.09 4.38
C THR A 61 5.03 0.20 3.51
N ALA A 62 5.97 0.97 4.03
CA ALA A 62 7.26 1.22 3.40
C ALA A 62 8.42 0.84 4.33
N TYR A 63 9.51 0.39 3.71
CA TYR A 63 10.80 0.16 4.35
C TYR A 63 11.94 0.73 3.50
N SER A 64 13.11 0.88 4.10
CA SER A 64 14.34 1.32 3.43
C SER A 64 15.51 0.49 3.92
N SER A 65 16.57 0.36 3.12
CA SER A 65 17.79 -0.40 3.45
C SER A 65 18.68 0.28 4.48
N ARG A 66 18.15 0.54 5.68
CA ARG A 66 18.93 1.09 6.80
C ARG A 66 19.93 0.05 7.27
N ILE A 67 21.22 0.36 7.09
CA ILE A 67 22.35 -0.45 7.59
C ILE A 67 22.20 -0.72 9.10
N GLU A 68 21.64 0.23 9.84
CA GLU A 68 21.40 0.13 11.29
C GLU A 68 20.34 -0.91 11.68
N GLU A 69 19.56 -1.43 10.72
CA GLU A 69 18.43 -2.35 10.93
C GLU A 69 18.61 -3.71 10.21
N THR A 70 19.74 -3.92 9.52
CA THR A 70 20.05 -5.13 8.73
C THR A 70 21.37 -5.77 9.18
N ASP A 71 21.56 -7.05 8.84
CA ASP A 71 22.87 -7.70 8.92
C ASP A 71 23.87 -7.13 7.90
N ASP A 72 25.01 -7.79 7.71
CA ASP A 72 26.14 -7.36 6.87
C ASP A 72 25.78 -7.09 5.38
N THR A 73 24.53 -7.29 4.94
CA THR A 73 24.06 -7.14 3.55
C THR A 73 22.79 -6.29 3.37
N PRO A 74 22.78 -4.99 3.75
CA PRO A 74 21.60 -4.10 3.75
C PRO A 74 20.86 -3.98 2.41
N ASN A 75 21.54 -4.25 1.31
CA ASN A 75 21.06 -4.03 -0.04
C ASN A 75 20.70 -5.31 -0.79
N ILE A 76 20.74 -6.47 -0.14
CA ILE A 76 20.40 -7.76 -0.74
C ILE A 76 19.01 -8.21 -0.25
N THR A 77 18.11 -8.49 -1.18
CA THR A 77 16.77 -9.00 -0.88
C THR A 77 16.83 -10.46 -0.44
N ALA A 78 15.78 -10.96 0.20
CA ALA A 78 15.67 -12.38 0.53
C ALA A 78 15.69 -13.34 -0.67
N SER A 79 15.44 -12.84 -1.90
CA SER A 79 15.60 -13.61 -3.14
C SER A 79 17.04 -13.59 -3.71
N GLY A 80 17.95 -12.82 -3.11
CA GLY A 80 19.36 -12.70 -3.50
C GLY A 80 19.65 -11.60 -4.53
N THR A 81 18.69 -10.72 -4.82
CA THR A 81 18.86 -9.58 -5.75
C THR A 81 19.26 -8.31 -5.01
N ASN A 82 19.79 -7.31 -5.73
CA ASN A 82 19.93 -5.97 -5.15
C ASN A 82 18.57 -5.28 -5.02
N VAL A 83 18.36 -4.58 -3.91
CA VAL A 83 17.21 -3.70 -3.70
C VAL A 83 17.17 -2.60 -4.77
N ARG A 84 15.95 -2.26 -5.21
CA ARG A 84 15.70 -1.21 -6.21
C ARG A 84 14.23 -0.78 -6.17
N PRO A 85 13.88 0.39 -6.73
CA PRO A 85 12.49 0.79 -6.86
C PRO A 85 11.67 -0.29 -7.58
N GLY A 86 10.53 -0.67 -7.00
CA GLY A 86 9.69 -1.75 -7.51
C GLY A 86 9.83 -3.08 -6.75
N VAL A 87 10.79 -3.21 -5.85
CA VAL A 87 10.88 -4.36 -4.92
C VAL A 87 9.83 -4.22 -3.81
N VAL A 88 9.18 -5.33 -3.50
CA VAL A 88 8.30 -5.46 -2.33
C VAL A 88 8.64 -6.70 -1.50
N ALA A 89 8.40 -6.58 -0.19
CA ALA A 89 8.45 -7.67 0.76
C ALA A 89 7.04 -8.19 1.07
N ALA A 90 6.85 -9.51 0.98
CA ALA A 90 5.59 -10.17 1.30
C ALA A 90 5.84 -11.62 1.72
N ASN A 91 5.34 -12.05 2.88
CA ASN A 91 5.53 -13.44 3.32
C ASN A 91 4.49 -14.40 2.75
N TRP A 92 3.32 -13.87 2.39
CA TRP A 92 2.15 -14.63 1.93
C TRP A 92 2.06 -14.76 0.41
N LEU A 93 3.03 -14.18 -0.32
CA LEU A 93 3.17 -14.32 -1.77
C LEU A 93 4.49 -15.01 -2.13
N PRO A 94 4.50 -15.92 -3.12
CA PRO A 94 5.72 -16.48 -3.67
C PRO A 94 6.70 -15.40 -4.16
N PHE A 95 8.00 -15.71 -4.19
CA PHE A 95 8.96 -14.85 -4.87
C PHE A 95 8.63 -14.77 -6.37
N GLY A 96 8.88 -13.61 -6.98
CA GLY A 96 8.60 -13.36 -8.39
C GLY A 96 7.14 -13.01 -8.70
N THR A 97 6.24 -13.05 -7.71
CA THR A 97 4.87 -12.56 -7.88
C THR A 97 4.88 -11.09 -8.23
N LYS A 98 4.12 -10.72 -9.27
CA LYS A 98 3.94 -9.33 -9.70
C LYS A 98 2.68 -8.78 -9.07
N VAL A 99 2.75 -7.56 -8.54
CA VAL A 99 1.60 -6.88 -7.95
C VAL A 99 1.48 -5.44 -8.45
N LYS A 100 0.24 -4.96 -8.60
CA LYS A 100 -0.06 -3.55 -8.81
C LYS A 100 -0.79 -2.99 -7.58
N ILE A 101 -0.65 -1.69 -7.37
CA ILE A 101 -1.37 -0.96 -6.32
C ILE A 101 -1.98 0.29 -6.95
N PRO A 102 -3.07 0.15 -7.73
CA PRO A 102 -3.56 1.22 -8.60
C PRO A 102 -3.87 2.53 -7.86
N GLU A 103 -4.46 2.42 -6.67
CA GLU A 103 -4.83 3.56 -5.82
C GLU A 103 -3.62 4.42 -5.40
N LEU A 104 -2.45 3.79 -5.24
CA LEU A 104 -1.24 4.46 -4.71
C LEU A 104 -0.20 4.76 -5.79
N PHE A 105 -0.07 3.90 -6.81
CA PHE A 105 1.02 3.95 -7.80
C PHE A 105 0.55 3.74 -9.25
N GLY A 106 -0.75 3.74 -9.51
CA GLY A 106 -1.31 3.53 -10.85
C GLY A 106 -0.89 2.20 -11.46
N GLU A 107 -0.39 2.25 -12.70
CA GLU A 107 0.00 1.06 -13.48
C GLU A 107 1.35 0.45 -13.09
N LYS A 108 2.03 1.01 -12.08
CA LYS A 108 3.33 0.50 -11.64
C LYS A 108 3.20 -0.94 -11.15
N VAL A 109 4.05 -1.80 -11.70
CA VAL A 109 4.18 -3.20 -11.28
C VAL A 109 5.36 -3.31 -10.32
N PHE A 110 5.11 -3.98 -9.22
CA PHE A 110 6.08 -4.34 -8.20
C PHE A 110 6.35 -5.83 -8.25
N LEU A 111 7.53 -6.24 -7.80
CA LEU A 111 7.99 -7.62 -7.78
C LEU A 111 8.30 -8.06 -6.35
N VAL A 112 7.69 -9.17 -5.94
CA VAL A 112 7.95 -9.79 -4.64
C VAL A 112 9.33 -10.44 -4.68
N GLU A 113 10.33 -9.76 -4.13
CA GLU A 113 11.72 -10.24 -4.06
C GLU A 113 12.23 -10.33 -2.63
N ASP A 114 11.49 -9.78 -1.66
CA ASP A 114 11.96 -9.69 -0.29
C ASP A 114 10.99 -10.32 0.72
N ARG A 115 11.45 -10.45 1.97
CA ARG A 115 10.72 -11.07 3.07
C ARG A 115 10.72 -10.21 4.31
N MET A 116 9.79 -10.52 5.18
CA MET A 116 9.55 -9.81 6.41
C MET A 116 9.72 -10.72 7.61
N HIS A 117 10.02 -10.14 8.77
CA HIS A 117 9.89 -10.88 10.02
C HIS A 117 8.49 -11.50 10.15
N LYS A 118 8.40 -12.76 10.61
CA LYS A 118 7.15 -13.58 10.60
C LYS A 118 5.93 -12.89 11.20
N ARG A 119 6.12 -12.04 12.21
CA ARG A 119 5.07 -11.24 12.88
C ARG A 119 4.37 -10.22 11.96
N ASN A 120 4.97 -9.90 10.83
CA ASN A 120 4.47 -8.94 9.83
C ASN A 120 3.95 -9.68 8.58
N GLY A 121 3.45 -10.91 8.74
CA GLY A 121 3.12 -11.79 7.63
C GLY A 121 1.86 -11.42 6.84
N ASP A 122 1.10 -10.42 7.28
CA ASP A 122 -0.20 -10.00 6.74
C ASP A 122 -0.14 -8.69 5.94
N LYS A 123 1.04 -8.12 5.74
CA LYS A 123 1.23 -6.85 5.02
C LYS A 123 2.07 -7.00 3.75
N LEU A 124 2.05 -5.95 2.93
CA LEU A 124 2.93 -5.73 1.79
C LEU A 124 3.84 -4.55 2.13
N ASP A 125 5.17 -4.73 2.10
CA ASP A 125 6.13 -3.65 2.40
C ASP A 125 6.85 -3.21 1.13
N ILE A 126 6.78 -1.93 0.79
CA ILE A 126 7.40 -1.38 -0.41
C ILE A 126 8.78 -0.83 -0.07
N TRP A 127 9.78 -1.19 -0.87
CA TRP A 127 11.11 -0.64 -0.69
C TRP A 127 11.20 0.79 -1.21
N PHE A 128 11.84 1.66 -0.42
CA PHE A 128 12.18 3.04 -0.76
C PHE A 128 13.69 3.29 -0.59
N PRO A 129 14.29 4.18 -1.41
CA PRO A 129 15.72 4.46 -1.36
C PRO A 129 16.13 5.27 -0.13
N SER A 130 15.21 6.00 0.51
CA SER A 130 15.49 6.75 1.75
C SER A 130 14.47 6.44 2.85
N THR A 131 14.92 6.54 4.10
CA THR A 131 14.02 6.36 5.25
C THR A 131 13.01 7.49 5.33
N GLU A 132 13.39 8.70 4.96
CA GLU A 132 12.53 9.87 4.94
C GLU A 132 11.34 9.67 4.00
N GLU A 133 11.55 9.04 2.83
CA GLU A 133 10.46 8.65 1.94
C GLU A 133 9.60 7.54 2.53
N ALA A 134 10.20 6.50 3.12
CA ALA A 134 9.45 5.42 3.75
C ALA A 134 8.56 5.93 4.91
N LEU A 135 9.07 6.85 5.73
CA LEU A 135 8.33 7.47 6.83
C LEU A 135 7.21 8.37 6.31
N ARG A 136 7.46 9.14 5.24
CA ARG A 136 6.42 9.96 4.59
C ARG A 136 5.32 9.10 3.97
N PHE A 137 5.66 7.93 3.44
CA PHE A 137 4.67 6.97 2.93
C PHE A 137 3.80 6.43 4.05
N GLY A 138 4.43 6.05 5.16
CA GLY A 138 3.74 5.58 6.34
C GLY A 138 3.01 4.26 6.09
N THR A 139 1.80 4.14 6.61
CA THR A 139 0.96 2.95 6.47
C THR A 139 -0.32 3.32 5.76
N GLN A 140 -0.62 2.58 4.68
CA GLN A 140 -1.83 2.74 3.89
C GLN A 140 -2.61 1.43 3.87
N LEU A 141 -3.92 1.52 3.69
CA LEU A 141 -4.76 0.35 3.43
C LEU A 141 -5.26 0.47 1.99
N ALA A 142 -4.74 -0.38 1.10
CA ALA A 142 -5.01 -0.28 -0.33
C ALA A 142 -5.42 -1.63 -0.92
N ARG A 143 -6.17 -1.58 -2.02
CA ARG A 143 -6.40 -2.77 -2.85
C ARG A 143 -5.18 -3.01 -3.73
N ILE A 144 -4.67 -4.23 -3.70
CA ILE A 144 -3.61 -4.68 -4.61
C ILE A 144 -4.18 -5.66 -5.62
N GLU A 145 -3.58 -5.72 -6.80
CA GLU A 145 -3.87 -6.70 -7.84
C GLU A 145 -2.67 -7.62 -8.00
N ILE A 146 -2.91 -8.92 -7.97
CA ILE A 146 -1.90 -9.96 -8.21
C ILE A 146 -2.01 -10.40 -9.67
N LEU A 147 -0.88 -10.37 -10.39
CA LEU A 147 -0.78 -10.68 -11.82
C LEU A 147 -0.29 -12.10 -12.09
#